data_AF-A0A3M1E7G5-F1
#
_entry.id   AF-A0A3M1E7G5-F1
#
_cell.length_a   1.000
_cell.length_b   1.000
_cell.length_c   1.000
_cell.angle_alpha   90.00
_cell.angle_beta   90.00
_cell.angle_gamma   90.00
#
_symmetry.space_group_name_H-M   'P 1'
#
loop_
_entity.id
_entity.type
_entity.pdbx_description
1 polymer ?
#
loop_
_entity_poly.entity_id
_entity_poly.type
_entity_poly.pdbx_seq_one_letter_code
_entity_poly.pdbx_strand_id
1 'polypeptide(L)'
;MAFHSILFDTDGVQKETAAQPPFFPDLNLDQVIDAITAPKQDYNLKPFYYTPLRDVETILYRHEVMRDLEDDTLRTRINAFAQKMTITRRYLA
;
A
#
# COMPACT_ATOMS: atom_id res chain seq x y z
N MET A 1 1.00 11.24 -20.98
CA MET A 1 0.87 11.38 -19.52
C MET A 1 1.93 10.52 -18.86
N ALA A 2 2.64 11.05 -17.88
CA ALA A 2 3.64 10.29 -17.13
C ALA A 2 2.93 9.46 -16.04
N PHE A 3 3.43 8.26 -15.77
CA PHE A 3 2.97 7.44 -14.65
C PHE A 3 3.59 7.96 -13.36
N HIS A 4 2.77 8.23 -12.34
CA HIS A 4 3.23 8.80 -11.06
C HIS A 4 3.20 7.79 -9.92
N SER A 5 2.06 7.13 -9.69
CA SER A 5 1.90 6.21 -8.58
C SER A 5 0.90 5.10 -8.90
N ILE A 6 1.17 3.92 -8.35
CA ILE A 6 0.22 2.79 -8.37
C ILE A 6 -0.92 2.98 -7.34
N LEU A 7 -0.76 3.89 -6.37
CA LEU A 7 -1.74 4.15 -5.32
C LEU A 7 -2.49 5.48 -5.50
N PHE A 8 -2.04 6.34 -6.41
CA PHE A 8 -2.61 7.68 -6.63
C PHE A 8 -2.59 8.01 -8.12
N ASP A 9 -3.70 8.54 -8.60
CA ASP A 9 -3.97 8.92 -9.99
C ASP A 9 -3.54 10.36 -10.31
N THR A 10 -3.23 11.16 -9.29
CA THR A 10 -2.86 12.58 -9.41
C THR A 10 -1.43 12.86 -8.92
N ASP A 11 -0.83 13.92 -9.47
CA ASP A 11 0.56 14.35 -9.22
C ASP A 11 0.76 14.97 -7.83
N GLY A 12 -0.30 15.03 -7.00
CA GLY A 12 -0.25 15.60 -5.67
C GLY A 12 0.46 14.67 -4.69
N VAL A 13 1.41 15.21 -3.91
CA VAL A 13 1.97 14.52 -2.75
C VAL A 13 0.85 14.35 -1.73
N GLN A 14 0.22 13.17 -1.71
CA GLN A 14 -0.77 12.83 -0.70
C GLN A 14 -0.08 12.77 0.66
N LYS A 15 -0.54 13.62 1.58
CA LYS A 15 0.01 13.67 2.93
C LYS A 15 -0.41 12.41 3.69
N GLU A 16 0.56 11.53 3.90
CA GLU A 16 0.36 10.37 4.75
C GLU A 16 0.10 10.80 6.20
N THR A 17 -0.93 10.22 6.82
CA THR A 17 -1.21 10.37 8.23
C THR A 17 -0.21 9.52 9.01
N ALA A 18 0.79 10.16 9.62
CA ALA A 18 1.82 9.44 10.38
C ALA A 18 1.26 8.73 11.64
N ALA A 19 0.24 9.30 12.28
CA ALA A 19 -0.32 8.80 13.53
C ALA A 19 -1.62 8.02 13.29
N GLN A 20 -1.79 6.92 14.04
CA GLN A 20 -3.02 6.14 14.02
C GLN A 20 -4.21 6.98 14.52
N PRO A 21 -5.37 6.97 13.84
CA PRO A 21 -6.56 7.62 14.34
C PRO A 21 -7.04 7.00 15.67
N PRO A 22 -7.51 7.81 16.65
CA PRO A 22 -7.78 7.34 18.00
C PRO A 22 -8.93 6.33 18.11
N PHE A 23 -9.82 6.28 17.12
CA PHE A 23 -10.97 5.37 17.06
C PHE A 23 -10.63 4.01 16.43
N PHE A 24 -9.40 3.79 15.94
CA PHE A 24 -9.01 2.52 15.33
C PHE A 24 -9.05 1.33 16.31
N PRO A 25 -8.56 1.46 17.56
CA PRO A 25 -8.67 0.40 18.55
C PRO A 25 -10.12 0.02 18.87
N ASP A 26 -11.02 1.00 18.93
CA ASP A 26 -12.46 0.76 19.19
C ASP A 26 -13.11 -0.08 18.07
N LEU A 27 -12.63 0.09 16.84
CA LEU A 27 -13.09 -0.66 15.66
C LEU A 27 -12.23 -1.90 15.37
N ASN A 28 -11.24 -2.21 16.21
CA ASN A 28 -10.22 -3.24 15.99
C ASN A 28 -9.46 -3.11 14.65
N LEU A 29 -9.39 -1.91 14.06
CA LEU A 29 -8.69 -1.66 12.80
C LEU A 29 -7.17 -1.68 12.98
N ASP A 30 -6.69 -1.33 14.17
CA ASP A 30 -5.29 -1.46 14.58
C ASP A 30 -4.79 -2.90 14.45
N GLN A 31 -5.57 -3.88 14.94
CA GLN A 31 -5.24 -5.30 14.83
C GLN A 31 -5.19 -5.79 13.39
N VAL A 32 -6.14 -5.35 12.56
CA VAL A 32 -6.16 -5.68 11.13
C VAL A 32 -4.91 -5.13 10.44
N ILE A 33 -4.58 -3.86 10.69
CA ILE A 33 -3.42 -3.20 10.09
C ILE A 33 -2.12 -3.87 10.55
N ASP A 34 -2.02 -4.23 11.84
CA ASP A 34 -0.88 -4.94 12.38
C ASP A 34 -0.71 -6.32 11.71
N ALA A 35 -1.80 -7.08 11.58
CA ALA A 35 -1.77 -8.40 10.96
C ALA A 35 -1.35 -8.35 9.49
N ILE A 36 -1.89 -7.42 8.69
CA ILE A 36 -1.58 -7.32 7.25
C ILE A 36 -0.19 -6.72 6.99
N THR A 37 0.34 -5.90 7.90
CA THR A 37 1.67 -5.28 7.75
C THR A 37 2.79 -6.11 8.39
N ALA A 38 2.49 -7.06 9.28
CA ALA A 38 3.48 -7.90 9.96
C ALA A 38 4.49 -8.61 9.03
N PRO A 39 4.12 -9.13 7.83
CA PRO A 39 5.09 -9.77 6.93
C PRO A 39 6.08 -8.80 6.28
N LYS A 40 5.87 -7.49 6.41
CA LYS A 40 6.59 -6.42 5.71
C LYS A 40 7.00 -5.30 6.68
N GLN A 41 7.42 -5.65 7.89
CA GLN A 41 7.83 -4.69 8.94
C GLN A 41 8.97 -3.76 8.54
N ASP A 42 9.85 -4.18 7.62
CA ASP A 42 10.91 -3.34 7.06
C ASP A 42 10.38 -2.13 6.28
N TYR A 43 9.09 -2.12 5.96
CA TYR A 43 8.42 -1.03 5.27
C TYR A 43 7.50 -0.28 6.23
N ASN A 44 7.54 1.06 6.16
CA ASN A 44 6.63 1.92 6.92
C ASN A 44 5.24 1.98 6.27
N LEU A 45 4.49 0.87 6.30
CA LEU A 45 3.21 0.75 5.58
C LEU A 45 2.00 1.32 6.33
N LYS A 46 2.06 1.42 7.66
CA LYS A 46 0.93 1.84 8.49
C LYS A 46 0.36 3.23 8.12
N PRO A 47 1.18 4.26 7.80
CA PRO A 47 0.66 5.56 7.39
C PRO A 47 -0.28 5.52 6.19
N PHE A 48 -0.08 4.61 5.24
CA PHE A 48 -1.01 4.44 4.10
C PHE A 48 -2.41 3.99 4.53
N TYR A 49 -2.52 3.19 5.60
CA TYR A 49 -3.80 2.72 6.13
C TYR A 49 -4.45 3.74 7.09
N TYR A 50 -3.66 4.63 7.69
CA TYR A 50 -4.17 5.73 8.52
C TYR A 50 -4.65 6.93 7.69
N THR A 51 -4.31 6.98 6.40
CA THR A 51 -4.63 8.08 5.52
C THR A 51 -5.98 7.84 4.85
N PRO A 52 -7.05 8.56 5.24
CA PRO A 52 -8.33 8.42 4.56
C PRO A 52 -8.25 9.00 3.15
N LEU A 53 -8.73 8.25 2.17
CA LEU A 53 -8.98 8.78 0.84
C LEU A 53 -10.30 9.55 0.85
N ARG A 54 -10.27 10.79 0.37
CA ARG A 54 -11.43 11.69 0.30
C ARG A 54 -11.95 11.91 -1.11
N ASP A 55 -11.19 11.45 -2.09
CA ASP A 55 -11.54 11.55 -3.50
C ASP A 55 -12.01 10.19 -4.03
N VAL A 56 -13.12 10.22 -4.77
CA VAL A 56 -13.77 9.00 -5.28
C VAL A 56 -12.99 8.43 -6.46
N GLU A 57 -12.41 9.29 -7.31
CA GLU A 57 -11.63 8.84 -8.47
C GLU A 57 -10.38 8.09 -8.02
N THR A 58 -9.64 8.61 -7.04
CA THR A 58 -8.52 7.89 -6.42
C THR A 58 -8.94 6.55 -5.78
N ILE A 59 -10.12 6.46 -5.16
CA ILE A 59 -10.63 5.20 -4.58
C ILE A 59 -10.89 4.17 -5.69
N LEU A 60 -11.58 4.58 -6.75
CA LEU A 60 -11.88 3.71 -7.89
C LEU A 60 -10.59 3.24 -8.58
N TYR A 61 -9.64 4.14 -8.79
CA TYR A 61 -8.32 3.82 -9.34
C TYR A 61 -7.62 2.71 -8.53
N ARG A 62 -7.60 2.81 -7.19
CA ARG A 62 -7.02 1.74 -6.36
C ARG A 62 -7.78 0.42 -6.48
N HIS A 63 -9.10 0.45 -6.62
CA HIS A 63 -9.89 -0.76 -6.82
C HIS A 63 -9.60 -1.41 -8.16
N GLU A 64 -9.42 -0.62 -9.23
CA GLU A 64 -9.01 -1.11 -10.55
C GLU A 64 -7.62 -1.76 -10.49
N VAL A 65 -6.65 -1.10 -9.84
CA VAL A 65 -5.32 -1.68 -9.61
C VAL A 65 -5.42 -3.01 -8.85
N MET A 66 -6.25 -3.10 -7.81
CA MET A 66 -6.41 -4.36 -7.07
C MET A 66 -7.08 -5.44 -7.91
N ARG A 67 -8.04 -5.08 -8.76
CA ARG A 67 -8.66 -5.99 -9.73
C ARG A 67 -7.64 -6.51 -10.74
N ASP A 68 -6.76 -5.67 -11.25
CA ASP A 68 -5.69 -6.10 -12.15
C ASP A 68 -4.75 -7.11 -11.45
N LEU A 69 -4.47 -6.90 -10.16
CA LEU A 69 -3.67 -7.81 -9.33
C LEU A 69 -4.35 -9.16 -9.02
N GLU A 70 -5.63 -9.33 -9.34
CA GLU A 70 -6.32 -10.63 -9.27
C GLU A 70 -5.90 -11.56 -10.43
N ASP A 71 -5.32 -11.03 -11.52
CA ASP A 71 -4.76 -11.86 -12.58
C ASP A 71 -3.53 -12.64 -12.08
N ASP A 72 -3.61 -13.97 -12.10
CA ASP A 72 -2.58 -14.86 -11.57
C ASP A 72 -1.22 -14.70 -12.27
N THR A 73 -1.23 -14.40 -13.56
CA THR A 73 0.00 -14.24 -14.35
C THR A 73 0.72 -12.96 -13.94
N LEU A 74 -0.02 -11.85 -13.85
CA LEU A 74 0.49 -10.57 -13.40
C LEU A 74 0.96 -10.65 -11.94
N ARG A 75 0.13 -11.22 -11.07
CA ARG A 75 0.43 -11.38 -9.64
C ARG A 75 1.71 -12.17 -9.42
N THR A 76 1.89 -13.27 -10.14
CA THR A 76 3.11 -14.11 -10.08
C THR A 76 4.36 -13.31 -10.46
N ARG A 77 4.28 -12.52 -11.54
CA ARG A 77 5.39 -11.68 -12.01
C ARG A 77 5.75 -10.60 -11.01
N ILE A 78 4.75 -9.91 -10.45
CA ILE A 78 4.96 -8.86 -9.44
C ILE A 78 5.56 -9.43 -8.16
N ASN A 79 5.06 -10.59 -7.70
CA ASN A 79 5.61 -11.26 -6.52
C ASN A 79 7.08 -11.67 -6.73
N ALA A 80 7.42 -12.21 -7.90
CA ALA A 80 8.81 -12.56 -8.22
C ALA A 80 9.73 -11.33 -8.24
N PHE A 81 9.26 -10.20 -8.77
CA PHE A 81 9.98 -8.93 -8.73
C PHE A 81 10.18 -8.43 -7.29
N ALA A 82 9.11 -8.40 -6.49
CA ALA A 82 9.15 -7.95 -5.11
C ALA A 82 10.11 -8.78 -4.24
N GLN A 83 10.13 -10.10 -4.41
CA GLN A 83 11.07 -10.99 -3.74
C GLN A 83 12.53 -10.66 -4.08
N LYS A 84 12.84 -10.46 -5.36
CA LYS A 84 14.19 -10.07 -5.80
C LYS A 84 14.62 -8.73 -5.22
N MET A 85 13.72 -7.74 -5.17
CA MET A 85 14.01 -6.43 -4.58
C MET A 85 14.31 -6.52 -3.08
N THR A 86 13.64 -7.39 -2.33
CA THR A 86 13.98 -7.66 -0.93
C THR A 86 15.40 -8.19 -0.79
N ILE A 87 15.80 -9.13 -1.67
CA ILE A 87 17.17 -9.68 -1.68
C ILE A 87 18.18 -8.57 -1.99
N THR A 88 17.96 -7.76 -3.02
CA THR A 88 18.85 -6.65 -3.38
C THR A 88 19.04 -5.67 -2.23
N ARG A 89 17.97 -5.29 -1.51
CA ARG A 89 18.08 -4.38 -0.35
C ARG A 89 18.92 -4.98 0.78
N ARG A 90 18.86 -6.29 1.01
CA ARG A 90 19.70 -6.97 2.01
C ARG A 90 21.19 -6.94 1.70
N TYR A 91 21.57 -6.87 0.43
CA TYR A 91 22.97 -6.79 0.00
C TYR A 91 23.51 -5.36 -0.14
N LEU A 92 22.62 -4.35 -0.12
CA LEU A 92 22.99 -2.93 -0.18
C LEU A 92 23.03 -2.25 1.19
N ALA A 93 22.55 -2.92 2.24
CA ALA A 93 22.60 -2.49 3.64
C ALA A 93 23.86 -3.04 4.31
#